data_AF-A0A966UUE4-F1
#
_entry.id   AF-A0A966UUE4-F1
#
_cell.length_a   1.000
_cell.length_b   1.000
_cell.length_c   1.000
_cell.angle_alpha   90.00
_cell.angle_beta   90.00
_cell.angle_gamma   90.00
#
_symmetry.space_group_name_H-M   'P 1'
#
loop_
_entity.id
_entity.type
_entity.pdbx_description
1 polymer ?
#
loop_
_entity_poly.entity_id
_entity_poly.type
_entity_poly.pdbx_seq_one_letter_code
_entity_poly.pdbx_strand_id
1 'polypeptide(L)'
;MSPIAVDRMFTREYLDKGNLPAMKATIESAFNRVAWEHDFVLIEGTGHAGVGSVLDLSNAQVAKLLGSQVIIVAMGGVGRPVDEVSLNLALFEKHGVKVAGVVLNKVLPSKMEELRPWAEKAFGRMGLPILGMIPYQGELRRPTLGQVCLELGGEFLSGENFKRRKVRSVAIGAMTAARLQDQLNPGALLITPGDREDLLLASLEFQGKGGNEAKLTGIILTDGLKPQAGLLKMLHERGLPTVAVAGDSYAVAAKIERMTVKTDPGDKEKIKMIQEVVAKHLDVDAIIRSSRPVLGHP
;
A
#
# COMPACT_ATOMS: atom_id res chain seq x y z
N MET A 1 5.89 15.29 -3.95
CA MET A 1 4.86 16.16 -3.33
C MET A 1 3.91 16.62 -4.42
N SER A 2 2.60 16.57 -4.19
CA SER A 2 1.61 17.09 -5.17
C SER A 2 1.76 18.61 -5.26
N PRO A 3 1.94 19.20 -6.45
CA PRO A 3 2.08 20.65 -6.60
C PRO A 3 0.77 21.41 -6.33
N ILE A 4 -0.36 20.70 -6.38
CA ILE A 4 -1.69 21.24 -6.08
C ILE A 4 -2.31 20.43 -4.95
N ALA A 5 -2.66 21.10 -3.86
CA ALA A 5 -3.40 20.52 -2.75
C ALA A 5 -4.89 20.84 -2.93
N VAL A 6 -5.71 19.80 -3.06
CA VAL A 6 -7.17 19.93 -3.22
C VAL A 6 -7.80 19.67 -1.85
N ASP A 7 -8.14 20.74 -1.14
CA ASP A 7 -8.90 20.64 0.11
C ASP A 7 -10.42 20.51 -0.14
N ARG A 8 -11.19 20.46 0.95
CA ARG A 8 -12.65 20.23 0.90
C ARG A 8 -13.42 21.33 0.17
N MET A 9 -12.94 22.57 0.17
CA MET A 9 -13.60 23.72 -0.45
C MET A 9 -13.06 24.02 -1.85
N PHE A 10 -11.81 23.60 -2.13
CA PHE A 10 -11.09 23.85 -3.38
C PHE A 10 -11.94 23.64 -4.65
N THR A 11 -12.65 22.52 -4.76
CA THR A 11 -13.46 22.21 -5.94
C THR A 11 -14.58 23.22 -6.17
N ARG A 12 -15.23 23.71 -5.10
CA ARG A 12 -16.32 24.70 -5.21
C ARG A 12 -15.77 26.05 -5.64
N GLU A 13 -14.64 26.45 -5.07
CA GLU A 13 -13.97 27.70 -5.42
C GLU A 13 -13.47 27.71 -6.85
N TYR A 14 -12.92 26.58 -7.32
CA TYR A 14 -12.51 26.43 -8.71
C TYR A 14 -13.68 26.56 -9.69
N LEU A 15 -14.83 25.94 -9.39
CA LEU A 15 -16.02 26.04 -10.25
C LEU A 15 -16.64 27.45 -10.28
N ASP A 16 -16.48 28.22 -9.21
CA ASP A 16 -17.00 29.59 -9.12
C ASP A 16 -16.07 30.60 -9.83
N LYS A 17 -14.78 30.59 -9.50
CA LYS A 17 -13.84 31.63 -9.92
C LYS A 17 -12.92 31.20 -11.06
N GLY A 18 -12.60 29.91 -11.14
CA GLY A 18 -11.58 29.35 -12.03
C GLY A 18 -10.18 29.88 -11.74
N ASN A 19 -9.16 29.03 -11.92
CA ASN A 19 -7.77 29.52 -11.97
C ASN A 19 -6.84 28.57 -12.76
N LEU A 20 -7.34 28.03 -13.86
CA LEU A 20 -6.61 27.05 -14.66
C LEU A 20 -5.21 27.52 -15.10
N PRO A 21 -5.00 28.78 -15.57
CA PRO A 21 -3.67 29.22 -16.00
C PRO A 21 -2.62 29.18 -14.89
N ALA A 22 -2.94 29.66 -13.68
CA ALA A 22 -2.00 29.64 -12.56
C ALA A 22 -1.70 28.21 -12.07
N MET A 23 -2.72 27.35 -12.08
CA MET A 23 -2.56 25.94 -11.71
C MET A 23 -1.65 25.20 -12.70
N LYS A 24 -1.82 25.42 -14.01
CA LYS A 24 -0.92 24.87 -15.04
C LYS A 24 0.51 25.33 -14.84
N ALA A 25 0.72 26.64 -14.65
CA ALA A 25 2.06 27.20 -14.41
C ALA A 25 2.72 26.60 -13.15
N THR A 26 1.93 26.34 -12.11
CA THR A 26 2.42 25.70 -10.87
C THR A 26 2.86 24.25 -11.11
N ILE A 27 2.08 23.48 -11.88
CA ILE A 27 2.42 22.10 -12.26
C ILE A 27 3.69 22.08 -13.09
N GLU A 28 3.79 22.93 -14.12
CA GLU A 28 4.96 23.03 -15.00
C GLU A 28 6.21 23.45 -14.23
N SER A 29 6.11 24.46 -13.36
CA SER A 29 7.22 24.90 -12.52
C SER A 29 7.71 23.79 -11.58
N ALA A 30 6.78 23.04 -10.98
CA ALA A 30 7.13 21.92 -10.12
C ALA A 30 7.79 20.77 -10.90
N PHE A 31 7.29 20.47 -12.10
CA PHE A 31 7.90 19.48 -12.99
C PHE A 31 9.31 19.91 -13.38
N ASN A 32 9.49 21.13 -13.90
CA ASN A 32 10.78 21.66 -14.34
C ASN A 32 11.83 21.66 -13.22
N ARG A 33 11.42 21.99 -11.99
CA ARG A 33 12.30 21.94 -10.82
C ARG A 33 12.81 20.52 -10.52
N VAL A 34 11.95 19.50 -10.69
CA VAL A 34 12.35 18.10 -10.47
C VAL A 34 13.12 17.54 -11.66
N ALA A 35 12.77 17.98 -12.87
CA ALA A 35 13.42 17.62 -14.12
C ALA A 35 14.83 18.19 -14.25
N TRP A 36 15.13 19.32 -13.63
CA TRP A 36 16.46 19.93 -13.64
C TRP A 36 17.53 18.95 -13.15
N GLU A 37 18.57 18.72 -13.95
CA GLU A 37 19.68 17.79 -13.66
C GLU A 37 19.28 16.32 -13.48
N HIS A 38 18.13 15.89 -14.01
CA HIS A 38 17.69 14.49 -13.97
C HIS A 38 17.39 13.95 -15.38
N ASP A 39 17.99 12.80 -15.72
CA ASP A 39 17.78 12.13 -17.01
C ASP A 39 16.34 11.58 -17.18
N PHE A 40 15.66 11.32 -16.06
CA PHE A 40 14.35 10.69 -16.03
C PHE A 40 13.50 11.19 -14.87
N VAL A 41 12.22 11.47 -15.14
CA VAL A 41 11.24 11.87 -14.12
C VAL A 41 10.06 10.90 -14.14
N LEU A 42 9.81 10.23 -13.02
CA LEU A 42 8.62 9.43 -12.81
C LEU A 42 7.48 10.29 -12.23
N ILE A 43 6.38 10.39 -12.95
CA ILE A 43 5.19 11.14 -12.53
C ILE A 43 4.11 10.14 -12.13
N GLU A 44 3.70 10.18 -10.87
CA GLU A 44 2.55 9.40 -10.38
C GLU A 44 1.28 10.26 -10.46
N GLY A 45 0.32 9.81 -11.28
CA GLY A 45 -1.03 10.38 -11.31
C GLY A 45 -1.88 9.92 -10.13
N THR A 46 -3.12 10.35 -10.08
CA THR A 46 -4.06 9.94 -9.01
C THR A 46 -5.18 9.08 -9.56
N GLY A 47 -5.28 7.81 -9.18
CA GLY A 47 -6.37 6.94 -9.63
C GLY A 47 -6.44 6.75 -11.16
N HIS A 48 -7.62 6.97 -11.75
CA HIS A 48 -7.89 6.76 -13.17
C HIS A 48 -7.62 8.02 -14.02
N ALA A 49 -7.55 7.90 -15.34
CA ALA A 49 -7.20 8.94 -16.31
C ALA A 49 -7.99 10.26 -16.16
N GLY A 50 -9.22 10.18 -15.63
CA GLY A 50 -10.15 11.30 -15.48
C GLY A 50 -10.12 11.98 -14.11
N VAL A 51 -9.37 11.48 -13.13
CA VAL A 51 -9.27 12.15 -11.83
C VAL A 51 -8.65 13.53 -12.03
N GLY A 52 -9.30 14.56 -11.50
CA GLY A 52 -8.97 15.97 -11.73
C GLY A 52 -9.81 16.66 -12.81
N SER A 53 -10.73 15.96 -13.49
CA SER A 53 -11.57 16.56 -14.55
C SER A 53 -12.44 17.73 -14.06
N VAL A 54 -12.87 17.73 -12.79
CA VAL A 54 -13.62 18.86 -12.21
C VAL A 54 -12.77 20.14 -12.12
N LEU A 55 -11.45 20.01 -12.22
CA LEU A 55 -10.48 21.10 -12.21
C LEU A 55 -9.88 21.37 -13.61
N ASP A 56 -10.45 20.79 -14.67
CA ASP A 56 -9.89 20.78 -16.03
C ASP A 56 -8.42 20.31 -16.11
N LEU A 57 -8.01 19.50 -15.13
CA LEU A 57 -6.66 18.99 -14.96
C LEU A 57 -6.72 17.49 -14.64
N SER A 58 -7.46 16.76 -15.48
CA SER A 58 -7.45 15.30 -15.43
C SER A 58 -6.02 14.76 -15.62
N ASN A 59 -5.73 13.55 -15.14
CA ASN A 59 -4.42 12.92 -15.38
C ASN A 59 -4.07 12.90 -16.89
N ALA A 60 -5.05 12.73 -17.78
CA ALA A 60 -4.85 12.82 -19.23
C ALA A 60 -4.45 14.24 -19.68
N GLN A 61 -5.09 15.28 -19.15
CA GLN A 61 -4.72 16.67 -19.45
C GLN A 61 -3.36 17.06 -18.86
N VAL A 62 -3.03 16.59 -17.66
CA VAL A 62 -1.73 16.84 -17.03
C VAL A 62 -0.62 16.11 -17.79
N ALA A 63 -0.84 14.86 -18.21
CA ALA A 63 0.12 14.15 -19.06
C ALA A 63 0.34 14.86 -20.40
N LYS A 64 -0.73 15.41 -20.99
CA LYS A 64 -0.63 16.24 -22.19
C LYS A 64 0.15 17.53 -21.95
N LEU A 65 -0.13 18.23 -20.85
CA LEU A 65 0.55 19.47 -20.44
C LEU A 65 2.05 19.25 -20.31
N LEU A 66 2.45 18.18 -19.63
CA LEU A 66 3.85 17.84 -19.37
C LEU A 66 4.52 17.08 -20.53
N GLY A 67 3.79 16.79 -21.61
CA GLY A 67 4.30 16.00 -22.73
C GLY A 67 4.73 14.58 -22.35
N SER A 68 4.24 14.05 -21.23
CA SER A 68 4.65 12.76 -20.69
C SER A 68 3.94 11.60 -21.40
N GLN A 69 4.62 10.44 -21.45
CA GLN A 69 3.97 9.19 -21.80
C GLN A 69 3.36 8.54 -20.57
N VAL A 70 2.38 7.66 -20.77
CA VAL A 70 1.62 7.04 -19.68
C VAL A 70 1.81 5.54 -19.69
N ILE A 71 1.97 4.95 -18.51
CA ILE A 71 1.86 3.51 -18.28
C ILE A 71 0.63 3.27 -17.43
N ILE A 72 -0.25 2.39 -17.88
CA ILE A 72 -1.45 2.03 -17.11
C ILE A 72 -1.11 0.84 -16.21
N VAL A 73 -1.32 0.98 -14.91
CA VAL A 73 -1.18 -0.13 -13.95
C VAL A 73 -2.57 -0.68 -13.64
N ALA A 74 -2.85 -1.91 -14.07
CA ALA A 74 -4.12 -2.59 -13.86
C ALA A 74 -3.96 -3.77 -12.91
N MET A 75 -5.05 -4.28 -12.34
CA MET A 75 -5.01 -5.53 -11.58
C MET A 75 -4.74 -6.74 -12.49
N GLY A 76 -4.23 -7.83 -11.92
CA GLY A 76 -4.07 -9.10 -12.64
C GLY A 76 -5.41 -9.69 -13.07
N GLY A 77 -5.47 -10.20 -14.30
CA GLY A 77 -6.65 -10.81 -14.92
C GLY A 77 -6.84 -10.34 -16.37
N VAL A 78 -7.93 -10.77 -17.00
CA VAL A 78 -8.29 -10.33 -18.37
C VAL A 78 -9.56 -9.49 -18.35
N GLY A 79 -10.71 -10.01 -17.91
CA GLY A 79 -12.01 -9.31 -18.04
C GLY A 79 -12.00 -7.88 -17.48
N ARG A 80 -12.04 -7.75 -16.15
CA ARG A 80 -12.04 -6.43 -15.50
C ARG A 80 -10.85 -5.54 -15.87
N PRO A 81 -9.58 -6.03 -15.90
CA PRO A 81 -8.44 -5.20 -16.27
C PRO A 81 -8.53 -4.63 -17.68
N VAL A 82 -9.00 -5.41 -18.66
CA VAL A 82 -9.17 -4.94 -20.04
C VAL A 82 -10.23 -3.85 -20.12
N ASP A 83 -11.36 -4.02 -19.43
CA ASP A 83 -12.42 -2.99 -19.38
C ASP A 83 -11.90 -1.69 -18.77
N GLU A 84 -11.21 -1.78 -17.62
CA GLU A 84 -10.62 -0.63 -16.94
C GLU A 84 -9.57 0.06 -17.83
N VAL A 85 -8.67 -0.69 -18.47
CA VAL A 85 -7.66 -0.12 -19.36
C VAL A 85 -8.31 0.53 -20.58
N SER A 86 -9.34 -0.08 -21.16
CA SER A 86 -10.05 0.47 -22.34
C SER A 86 -10.67 1.82 -22.04
N LEU A 87 -11.36 1.94 -20.90
CA LEU A 87 -11.95 3.21 -20.46
C LEU A 87 -10.90 4.31 -20.25
N ASN A 88 -9.76 3.96 -19.64
CA ASN A 88 -8.67 4.92 -19.39
C ASN A 88 -7.94 5.32 -20.67
N LEU A 89 -7.66 4.35 -21.54
CA LEU A 89 -7.01 4.54 -22.82
C LEU A 89 -7.76 5.56 -23.67
N ALA A 90 -9.09 5.44 -23.75
CA ALA A 90 -9.93 6.34 -24.54
C ALA A 90 -9.75 7.82 -24.16
N LEU A 91 -9.58 8.14 -22.86
CA LEU A 91 -9.38 9.52 -22.42
C LEU A 91 -7.95 10.03 -22.72
N PHE A 92 -6.94 9.18 -22.58
CA PHE A 92 -5.58 9.54 -22.98
C PHE A 92 -5.49 9.79 -24.50
N GLU A 93 -6.11 8.92 -25.31
CA GLU A 93 -6.19 9.07 -26.76
C GLU A 93 -6.93 10.34 -27.17
N LYS A 94 -8.07 10.66 -26.51
CA LYS A 94 -8.81 11.91 -26.73
C LYS A 94 -7.93 13.15 -26.56
N HIS A 95 -6.98 13.12 -25.62
CA HIS A 95 -6.04 14.22 -25.39
C HIS A 95 -4.72 14.09 -26.18
N GLY A 96 -4.60 13.08 -27.03
CA GLY A 96 -3.39 12.82 -27.83
C GLY A 96 -2.18 12.47 -26.97
N VAL A 97 -2.39 11.77 -25.86
CA VAL A 97 -1.34 11.27 -24.96
C VAL A 97 -1.02 9.83 -25.33
N LYS A 98 0.26 9.53 -25.51
CA LYS A 98 0.73 8.18 -25.81
C LYS A 98 0.74 7.33 -24.55
N VAL A 99 0.03 6.20 -24.59
CA VAL A 99 0.13 5.13 -23.60
C VAL A 99 1.21 4.15 -24.07
N ALA A 100 2.28 4.01 -23.30
CA ALA A 100 3.44 3.17 -23.62
C ALA A 100 3.15 1.67 -23.44
N GLY A 101 2.22 1.31 -22.57
CA GLY A 101 1.82 -0.06 -22.32
C GLY A 101 1.09 -0.23 -20.99
N VAL A 102 0.89 -1.49 -20.61
CA VAL A 102 0.20 -1.87 -19.38
C VAL A 102 1.11 -2.69 -18.46
N VAL A 103 0.97 -2.49 -17.15
CA VAL A 103 1.55 -3.36 -16.12
C VAL A 103 0.42 -4.04 -15.37
N LEU A 104 0.44 -5.36 -15.33
CA LEU A 104 -0.52 -6.14 -14.54
C LEU A 104 0.04 -6.38 -13.16
N ASN A 105 -0.58 -5.80 -12.14
CA ASN A 105 -0.14 -5.87 -10.76
C ASN A 105 -1.00 -6.83 -9.94
N LYS A 106 -0.40 -7.46 -8.92
CA LYS A 106 -1.04 -8.43 -8.01
C LYS A 106 -1.57 -9.66 -8.75
N VAL A 107 -0.85 -10.17 -9.75
CA VAL A 107 -1.20 -11.42 -10.41
C VAL A 107 -0.98 -12.58 -9.43
N LEU A 108 -1.94 -13.50 -9.32
CA LEU A 108 -1.75 -14.69 -8.49
C LEU A 108 -0.59 -15.53 -9.06
N PRO A 109 0.47 -15.83 -8.27
CA PRO A 109 1.66 -16.53 -8.77
C PRO A 109 1.33 -17.85 -9.49
N SER A 110 0.38 -18.62 -8.95
CA SER A 110 -0.07 -19.90 -9.53
C SER A 110 -0.80 -19.77 -10.86
N LYS A 111 -1.29 -18.58 -11.22
CA LYS A 111 -2.03 -18.32 -12.46
C LYS A 111 -1.24 -17.52 -13.48
N MET A 112 0.00 -17.12 -13.18
CA MET A 112 0.77 -16.21 -14.04
C MET A 112 1.01 -16.80 -15.44
N GLU A 113 1.48 -18.04 -15.50
CA GLU A 113 1.82 -18.72 -16.77
C GLU A 113 0.56 -18.97 -17.61
N GLU A 114 -0.55 -19.35 -16.97
CA GLU A 114 -1.83 -19.53 -17.65
C GLU A 114 -2.40 -18.19 -18.17
N LEU A 115 -2.27 -17.11 -17.38
CA LEU A 115 -2.84 -15.81 -17.71
C LEU A 115 -2.12 -15.10 -18.86
N ARG A 116 -0.78 -15.22 -18.91
CA ARG A 116 0.08 -14.47 -19.83
C ARG A 116 -0.40 -14.48 -21.30
N PRO A 117 -0.60 -15.62 -21.97
CA PRO A 117 -0.98 -15.63 -23.39
C PRO A 117 -2.34 -14.95 -23.66
N TRP A 118 -3.29 -15.05 -22.74
CA TRP A 118 -4.60 -14.41 -22.87
C TRP A 118 -4.53 -12.90 -22.67
N ALA A 119 -3.74 -12.46 -21.69
CA ALA A 119 -3.50 -11.04 -21.46
C ALA A 119 -2.79 -10.42 -22.67
N GLU A 120 -1.72 -11.04 -23.18
CA GLU A 120 -0.99 -10.56 -24.37
C GLU A 120 -1.90 -10.43 -25.58
N LYS A 121 -2.78 -11.42 -25.83
CA LYS A 121 -3.76 -11.35 -26.91
C LYS A 121 -4.79 -10.24 -26.71
N ALA A 122 -5.25 -10.01 -25.49
CA ALA A 122 -6.24 -9.00 -25.18
C ALA A 122 -5.68 -7.58 -25.33
N PHE A 123 -4.55 -7.28 -24.68
CA PHE A 123 -3.92 -5.96 -24.77
C PHE A 123 -3.28 -5.70 -26.14
N GLY A 124 -2.80 -6.74 -26.83
CA GLY A 124 -2.32 -6.63 -28.20
C GLY A 124 -3.39 -6.16 -29.18
N ARG A 125 -4.67 -6.55 -28.99
CA ARG A 125 -5.80 -6.02 -29.78
C ARG A 125 -6.06 -4.54 -29.55
N MET A 126 -5.63 -4.01 -28.41
CA MET A 126 -5.69 -2.59 -28.07
C MET A 126 -4.42 -1.83 -28.49
N GLY A 127 -3.46 -2.50 -29.13
CA GLY A 127 -2.16 -1.90 -29.47
C GLY A 127 -1.27 -1.62 -28.27
N LEU A 128 -1.54 -2.25 -27.11
CA LEU A 128 -0.79 -2.03 -25.87
C LEU A 128 0.11 -3.23 -25.55
N PRO A 129 1.44 -3.04 -25.46
CA PRO A 129 2.32 -4.09 -24.95
C PRO A 129 2.15 -4.24 -23.43
N ILE A 130 2.34 -5.47 -22.93
CA ILE A 130 2.48 -5.73 -21.50
C ILE A 130 3.94 -5.47 -21.12
N LEU A 131 4.17 -4.45 -20.29
CA LEU A 131 5.50 -4.07 -19.81
C LEU A 131 5.93 -4.92 -18.60
N GLY A 132 5.01 -5.62 -17.97
CA GLY A 132 5.31 -6.54 -16.88
C GLY A 132 4.08 -7.12 -16.19
N MET A 133 4.30 -8.23 -15.48
CA MET A 133 3.30 -8.90 -14.66
C MET A 133 3.86 -9.11 -13.26
N ILE A 134 3.48 -8.23 -12.34
CA ILE A 134 3.95 -8.24 -10.95
C ILE A 134 3.11 -9.23 -10.14
N PRO A 135 3.74 -10.27 -9.54
CA PRO A 135 3.03 -11.23 -8.71
C PRO A 135 2.49 -10.58 -7.44
N TYR A 136 1.40 -11.15 -6.92
CA TYR A 136 0.91 -10.80 -5.59
C TYR A 136 1.94 -11.17 -4.52
N GLN A 137 2.37 -10.18 -3.74
CA GLN A 137 3.32 -10.34 -2.64
C GLN A 137 2.61 -10.06 -1.31
N GLY A 138 2.26 -11.12 -0.58
CA GLY A 138 1.56 -11.01 0.71
C GLY A 138 2.35 -10.21 1.75
N GLU A 139 3.67 -10.37 1.78
CA GLU A 139 4.56 -9.68 2.74
C GLU A 139 4.51 -8.14 2.60
N LEU A 140 4.31 -7.61 1.38
CA LEU A 140 4.24 -6.15 1.16
C LEU A 140 3.00 -5.54 1.84
N ARG A 141 1.93 -6.32 2.01
CA ARG A 141 0.69 -5.91 2.66
C ARG A 141 0.69 -6.06 4.17
N ARG A 142 1.71 -6.70 4.76
CA ARG A 142 1.73 -6.92 6.21
C ARG A 142 2.06 -5.62 6.95
N PRO A 143 1.19 -5.13 7.84
CA PRO A 143 1.48 -3.93 8.61
C PRO A 143 2.51 -4.25 9.70
N THR A 144 3.25 -3.23 10.13
CA THR A 144 4.00 -3.32 11.38
C THR A 144 3.07 -3.12 12.58
N LEU A 145 3.45 -3.61 13.75
CA LEU A 145 2.69 -3.36 14.98
C LEU A 145 2.53 -1.87 15.26
N GLY A 146 3.54 -1.04 14.95
CA GLY A 146 3.47 0.41 15.08
C GLY A 146 2.42 1.04 14.16
N GLN A 147 2.30 0.55 12.92
CA GLN A 147 1.25 0.99 12.00
C GLN A 147 -0.15 0.58 12.51
N VAL A 148 -0.28 -0.63 13.05
CA VAL A 148 -1.54 -1.07 13.68
C VAL A 148 -1.88 -0.19 14.88
N CYS A 149 -0.92 0.07 15.76
CA CYS A 149 -1.12 0.94 16.93
C CYS A 149 -1.58 2.34 16.52
N LEU A 150 -0.91 2.97 15.54
CA LEU A 150 -1.29 4.27 15.02
C LEU A 150 -2.69 4.26 14.39
N GLU A 151 -2.98 3.28 13.55
CA GLU A 151 -4.28 3.15 12.88
C GLU A 151 -5.41 3.01 13.89
N LEU A 152 -5.20 2.22 14.96
CA LEU A 152 -6.19 1.99 16.01
C LEU A 152 -6.31 3.15 17.02
N GLY A 153 -5.39 4.13 17.00
CA GLY A 153 -5.29 5.14 18.05
C GLY A 153 -4.91 4.54 19.41
N GLY A 154 -4.07 3.50 19.39
CA GLY A 154 -3.66 2.74 20.56
C GLY A 154 -2.48 3.35 21.31
N GLU A 155 -2.26 2.84 22.53
CA GLU A 155 -1.15 3.20 23.41
C GLU A 155 -0.31 1.95 23.70
N PHE A 156 1.01 2.01 23.48
CA PHE A 156 1.91 0.93 23.92
C PHE A 156 1.99 0.90 25.44
N LEU A 157 1.55 -0.19 26.05
CA LEU A 157 1.77 -0.46 27.48
C LEU A 157 3.12 -1.15 27.73
N SER A 158 3.65 -1.86 26.72
CA SER A 158 4.96 -2.50 26.80
C SER A 158 5.55 -2.74 25.40
N GLY A 159 6.89 -2.85 25.34
CA GLY A 159 7.58 -3.37 24.16
C GLY A 159 7.53 -2.48 22.90
N GLU A 160 7.40 -1.16 23.04
CA GLU A 160 7.37 -0.24 21.89
C GLU A 160 8.60 -0.39 20.97
N ASN A 161 9.77 -0.75 21.51
CA ASN A 161 10.98 -1.01 20.74
C ASN A 161 10.80 -2.09 19.66
N PHE A 162 9.78 -2.95 19.79
CA PHE A 162 9.44 -3.98 18.82
C PHE A 162 8.34 -3.57 17.82
N LYS A 163 7.96 -2.29 17.75
CA LYS A 163 6.90 -1.79 16.86
C LYS A 163 7.09 -2.10 15.38
N ARG A 164 8.30 -2.46 14.94
CA ARG A 164 8.61 -2.88 13.57
C ARG A 164 8.28 -4.35 13.26
N ARG A 165 7.89 -5.17 14.25
CA ARG A 165 7.44 -6.55 14.00
C ARG A 165 6.22 -6.56 13.05
N LYS A 166 6.22 -7.46 12.07
CA LYS A 166 5.18 -7.55 11.04
C LYS A 166 4.04 -8.47 11.47
N VAL A 167 2.81 -7.98 11.37
CA VAL A 167 1.60 -8.79 11.62
C VAL A 167 1.39 -9.73 10.44
N ARG A 168 1.53 -11.03 10.69
CA ARG A 168 1.37 -12.08 9.67
C ARG A 168 -0.02 -12.69 9.68
N SER A 169 -0.61 -12.81 10.88
CA SER A 169 -1.95 -13.29 11.13
C SER A 169 -2.54 -12.57 12.34
N VAL A 170 -3.86 -12.64 12.47
CA VAL A 170 -4.59 -12.11 13.61
C VAL A 170 -5.30 -13.28 14.30
N ALA A 171 -5.15 -13.37 15.62
CA ALA A 171 -5.87 -14.33 16.47
C ALA A 171 -6.80 -13.53 17.39
N ILE A 172 -8.08 -13.90 17.45
CA ILE A 172 -9.06 -13.23 18.31
C ILE A 172 -9.31 -14.10 19.53
N GLY A 173 -9.06 -13.52 20.72
CA GLY A 173 -9.20 -14.12 22.04
C GLY A 173 -10.65 -14.38 22.48
N ALA A 174 -11.53 -14.77 21.56
CA ALA A 174 -12.92 -15.15 21.87
C ALA A 174 -13.05 -16.58 22.41
N MET A 175 -11.97 -17.37 22.37
CA MET A 175 -11.95 -18.77 22.81
C MET A 175 -11.21 -18.96 24.14
N THR A 176 -11.14 -20.21 24.60
CA THR A 176 -10.38 -20.61 25.79
C THR A 176 -8.87 -20.60 25.53
N ALA A 177 -8.07 -20.40 26.59
CA ALA A 177 -6.61 -20.43 26.50
C ALA A 177 -6.03 -21.71 25.87
N ALA A 178 -6.65 -22.86 26.16
CA ALA A 178 -6.24 -24.14 25.56
C ALA A 178 -6.38 -24.16 24.03
N ARG A 179 -7.45 -23.59 23.48
CA ARG A 179 -7.68 -23.52 22.02
C ARG A 179 -6.90 -22.41 21.34
N LEU A 180 -6.49 -21.38 22.09
CA LEU A 180 -5.71 -20.28 21.54
C LEU A 180 -4.39 -20.77 20.92
N GLN A 181 -3.78 -21.83 21.47
CA GLN A 181 -2.50 -22.36 20.97
C GLN A 181 -2.52 -22.71 19.48
N ASP A 182 -3.65 -23.21 18.97
CA ASP A 182 -3.82 -23.55 17.55
C ASP A 182 -3.80 -22.32 16.62
N GLN A 183 -4.05 -21.12 17.18
CA GLN A 183 -4.04 -19.85 16.45
C GLN A 183 -2.75 -19.06 16.63
N LEU A 184 -1.97 -19.34 17.69
CA LEU A 184 -0.69 -18.68 17.92
C LEU A 184 0.36 -19.28 16.98
N ASN A 185 0.73 -18.50 15.98
CA ASN A 185 1.79 -18.82 15.03
C ASN A 185 2.84 -17.71 15.05
N PRO A 186 4.09 -17.96 14.61
CA PRO A 186 5.09 -16.91 14.48
C PRO A 186 4.58 -15.71 13.68
N GLY A 187 4.65 -14.52 14.28
CA GLY A 187 4.13 -13.28 13.70
C GLY A 187 2.63 -13.03 13.87
N ALA A 188 1.92 -13.85 14.66
CA ALA A 188 0.53 -13.60 15.03
C ALA A 188 0.39 -12.37 15.94
N LEU A 189 -0.69 -11.62 15.75
CA LEU A 189 -1.16 -10.56 16.64
C LEU A 189 -2.39 -11.07 17.39
N LEU A 190 -2.31 -11.15 18.71
CA LEU A 190 -3.46 -11.50 19.55
C LEU A 190 -4.31 -10.26 19.80
N ILE A 191 -5.62 -10.35 19.61
CA ILE A 191 -6.61 -9.33 20.00
C ILE A 191 -7.46 -9.93 21.10
N THR A 192 -7.51 -9.32 22.28
CA THR A 192 -8.30 -9.84 23.41
C THR A 192 -8.69 -8.70 24.36
N PRO A 193 -9.81 -8.81 25.09
CA PRO A 193 -10.08 -7.92 26.22
C PRO A 193 -8.95 -7.98 27.26
N GLY A 194 -8.67 -6.84 27.90
CA GLY A 194 -7.56 -6.71 28.86
C GLY A 194 -7.70 -7.49 30.16
N ASP A 195 -8.91 -7.93 30.50
CA ASP A 195 -9.24 -8.76 31.67
C ASP A 195 -9.08 -10.27 31.41
N ARG A 196 -8.78 -10.69 30.18
CA ARG A 196 -8.52 -12.10 29.80
C ARG A 196 -7.11 -12.54 30.16
N GLU A 197 -6.80 -12.52 31.45
CA GLU A 197 -5.47 -12.86 31.98
C GLU A 197 -5.04 -14.29 31.63
N ASP A 198 -6.00 -15.22 31.49
CA ASP A 198 -5.76 -16.60 31.02
C ASP A 198 -5.09 -16.64 29.64
N LEU A 199 -5.53 -15.78 28.72
CA LEU A 199 -4.97 -15.69 27.36
C LEU A 199 -3.62 -14.99 27.33
N LEU A 200 -3.42 -13.99 28.19
CA LEU A 200 -2.14 -13.28 28.31
C LEU A 200 -1.05 -14.20 28.88
N LEU A 201 -1.38 -15.02 29.88
CA LEU A 201 -0.49 -16.04 30.41
C LEU A 201 -0.15 -17.10 29.36
N ALA A 202 -1.14 -17.62 28.62
CA ALA A 202 -0.89 -18.53 27.51
C ALA A 202 0.03 -17.93 26.42
N SER A 203 -0.12 -16.63 26.16
CA SER A 203 0.73 -15.89 25.22
C SER A 203 2.17 -15.77 25.71
N LEU A 204 2.39 -15.56 27.01
CA LEU A 204 3.71 -15.55 27.65
C LEU A 204 4.39 -16.91 27.61
N GLU A 205 3.63 -18.00 27.74
CA GLU A 205 4.12 -19.37 27.60
C GLU A 205 4.56 -19.66 26.16
N PHE A 206 3.75 -19.28 25.17
CA PHE A 206 4.10 -19.41 23.76
C PHE A 206 5.38 -18.63 23.43
N GLN A 207 5.49 -17.39 23.92
CA GLN A 207 6.66 -16.53 23.74
C GLN A 207 7.95 -17.13 24.34
N GLY A 208 7.84 -17.92 25.42
CA GLY A 208 8.98 -18.52 26.14
C GLY A 208 9.46 -19.87 25.60
N LYS A 209 8.71 -20.54 24.72
CA LYS A 209 9.09 -21.84 24.14
C LYS A 209 9.94 -21.71 22.87
N GLY A 210 10.03 -20.52 22.27
CA GLY A 210 10.78 -20.26 21.05
C GLY A 210 12.14 -19.64 21.31
N GLY A 211 13.18 -20.14 20.63
CA GLY A 211 14.38 -19.35 20.35
C GLY A 211 14.03 -18.08 19.55
N ASN A 212 15.02 -17.49 18.88
CA ASN A 212 14.86 -16.16 18.25
C ASN A 212 13.74 -16.04 17.19
N GLU A 213 13.09 -17.14 16.78
CA GLU A 213 12.23 -17.25 15.59
C GLU A 213 10.72 -17.40 15.84
N ALA A 214 10.26 -17.89 16.99
CA ALA A 214 8.81 -18.09 17.25
C ALA A 214 8.23 -17.03 18.19
N LYS A 215 8.24 -15.77 17.76
CA LYS A 215 7.73 -14.64 18.57
C LYS A 215 6.36 -14.19 18.07
N LEU A 216 5.44 -13.92 19.00
CA LEU A 216 4.24 -13.15 18.68
C LEU A 216 4.66 -11.75 18.22
N THR A 217 3.88 -11.19 17.31
CA THR A 217 4.06 -9.79 16.90
C THR A 217 3.72 -8.86 18.05
N GLY A 218 2.63 -9.15 18.76
CA GLY A 218 2.22 -8.43 19.96
C GLY A 218 0.81 -8.85 20.41
N ILE A 219 0.29 -8.11 21.37
CA ILE A 219 -1.07 -8.23 21.91
C ILE A 219 -1.75 -6.87 21.79
N ILE A 220 -2.99 -6.85 21.31
CA ILE A 220 -3.92 -5.72 21.40
C ILE A 220 -4.93 -6.03 22.50
N LEU A 221 -4.98 -5.16 23.51
CA LEU A 221 -5.95 -5.20 24.60
C LEU A 221 -7.13 -4.30 24.24
N THR A 222 -8.32 -4.88 24.16
CA THR A 222 -9.55 -4.19 23.73
C THR A 222 -10.33 -3.62 24.91
N ASP A 223 -11.37 -2.84 24.58
CA ASP A 223 -12.36 -2.33 25.54
C ASP A 223 -11.77 -1.34 26.59
N GLY A 224 -10.57 -0.82 26.36
CA GLY A 224 -9.86 0.04 27.30
C GLY A 224 -9.42 -0.67 28.60
N LEU A 225 -9.59 -1.99 28.68
CA LEU A 225 -9.25 -2.79 29.85
C LEU A 225 -7.73 -3.02 29.91
N LYS A 226 -7.18 -2.96 31.12
CA LYS A 226 -5.76 -3.26 31.38
C LYS A 226 -5.67 -4.45 32.36
N PRO A 227 -4.74 -5.39 32.14
CA PRO A 227 -4.52 -6.50 33.06
C PRO A 227 -3.92 -6.00 34.38
N GLN A 228 -3.86 -6.89 35.37
CA GLN A 228 -3.16 -6.59 36.62
C GLN A 228 -1.71 -6.16 36.39
N ALA A 229 -1.24 -5.24 37.23
CA ALA A 229 0.10 -4.65 37.10
C ALA A 229 1.23 -5.69 37.09
N GLY A 230 1.09 -6.78 37.87
CA GLY A 230 2.06 -7.87 37.88
C GLY A 230 2.18 -8.57 36.52
N LEU A 231 1.05 -8.87 35.88
CA LEU A 231 1.02 -9.49 34.57
C LEU A 231 1.55 -8.55 33.47
N LEU A 232 1.21 -7.26 33.54
CA LEU A 232 1.76 -6.26 32.62
C LEU A 232 3.28 -6.17 32.73
N LYS A 233 3.81 -6.21 33.96
CA LYS A 233 5.26 -6.25 34.20
C LYS A 233 5.90 -7.50 33.59
N MET A 234 5.27 -8.67 33.71
CA MET A 234 5.76 -9.90 33.07
C MET A 234 5.77 -9.79 31.54
N LEU A 235 4.73 -9.21 30.92
CA LEU A 235 4.68 -8.94 29.47
C LEU A 235 5.84 -8.06 29.02
N HIS A 236 6.14 -7.01 29.79
CA HIS A 236 7.27 -6.13 29.54
C HIS A 236 8.62 -6.87 29.65
N GLU A 237 8.85 -7.59 30.74
CA GLU A 237 10.11 -8.33 30.98
C GLU A 237 10.38 -9.41 29.94
N ARG A 238 9.33 -10.07 29.42
CA ARG A 238 9.44 -11.04 28.32
C ARG A 238 9.51 -10.44 26.92
N GLY A 239 9.51 -9.10 26.81
CA GLY A 239 9.57 -8.40 25.54
C GLY A 239 8.40 -8.74 24.60
N LEU A 240 7.21 -8.93 25.17
CA LEU A 240 5.96 -9.17 24.45
C LEU A 240 5.21 -7.83 24.31
N PRO A 241 5.22 -7.20 23.12
CA PRO A 241 4.62 -5.89 22.94
C PRO A 241 3.13 -5.92 23.18
N THR A 242 2.64 -4.97 23.96
CA THR A 242 1.23 -4.89 24.34
C THR A 242 0.71 -3.49 24.09
N VAL A 243 -0.40 -3.39 23.36
CA VAL A 243 -1.04 -2.12 22.98
C VAL A 243 -2.46 -2.11 23.54
N ALA A 244 -2.86 -1.05 24.24
CA ALA A 244 -4.24 -0.85 24.66
C ALA A 244 -4.99 -0.01 23.63
N VAL A 245 -6.25 -0.37 23.37
CA VAL A 245 -7.18 0.36 22.49
C VAL A 245 -8.56 0.43 23.13
N ALA A 246 -9.32 1.48 22.84
CA ALA A 246 -10.66 1.66 23.39
C ALA A 246 -11.73 0.80 22.68
N GLY A 247 -11.52 0.43 21.41
CA GLY A 247 -12.49 -0.31 20.62
C GLY A 247 -12.61 -1.79 21.04
N ASP A 248 -13.76 -2.39 20.73
CA ASP A 248 -14.00 -3.82 20.95
C ASP A 248 -13.22 -4.71 19.97
N SER A 249 -13.14 -6.01 20.28
CA SER A 249 -12.39 -6.99 19.49
C SER A 249 -12.82 -7.08 18.02
N TYR A 250 -14.12 -6.96 17.72
CA TYR A 250 -14.62 -7.02 16.33
C TYR A 250 -14.22 -5.77 15.56
N ALA A 251 -14.48 -4.59 16.12
CA ALA A 251 -14.16 -3.31 15.51
C ALA A 251 -12.65 -3.18 15.23
N VAL A 252 -11.83 -3.61 16.18
CA VAL A 252 -10.36 -3.63 16.05
C VAL A 252 -9.91 -4.59 14.94
N ALA A 253 -10.41 -5.83 14.93
CA ALA A 253 -10.05 -6.81 13.89
C ALA A 253 -10.46 -6.33 12.49
N ALA A 254 -11.69 -5.81 12.34
CA ALA A 254 -12.19 -5.29 11.07
C ALA A 254 -11.38 -4.07 10.58
N LYS A 255 -10.93 -3.21 11.49
CA LYS A 255 -10.08 -2.05 11.16
C LYS A 255 -8.69 -2.48 10.70
N ILE A 256 -8.08 -3.49 11.34
CA ILE A 256 -6.81 -4.07 10.90
C ILE A 256 -6.96 -4.72 9.52
N GLU A 257 -8.05 -5.44 9.24
CA GLU A 257 -8.27 -6.10 7.95
C GLU A 257 -8.41 -5.09 6.79
N ARG A 258 -9.10 -3.97 7.03
CA ARG A 258 -9.37 -2.94 6.02
C ARG A 258 -8.21 -1.94 5.85
N MET A 259 -7.19 -2.01 6.70
CA MET A 259 -6.11 -1.02 6.67
C MET A 259 -5.33 -1.10 5.36
N THR A 260 -5.00 0.07 4.81
CA THR A 260 -4.11 0.17 3.64
C THR A 260 -2.68 0.36 4.12
N VAL A 261 -1.87 -0.69 3.99
CA VAL A 261 -0.47 -0.64 4.39
C VAL A 261 0.35 0.11 3.34
N LYS A 262 0.84 1.28 3.74
CA LYS A 262 1.80 2.05 2.95
C LYS A 262 3.22 1.59 3.28
N THR A 263 4.08 1.59 2.28
CA THR A 263 5.52 1.35 2.47
C THR A 263 6.10 2.54 3.23
N ASP A 264 6.64 2.28 4.43
CA ASP A 264 7.36 3.27 5.20
C ASP A 264 8.76 3.49 4.57
N PRO A 265 9.26 4.73 4.45
CA PRO A 265 10.59 4.98 3.89
C PRO A 265 11.73 4.28 4.66
N GLY A 266 11.52 3.93 5.93
CA GLY A 266 12.46 3.16 6.74
C GLY A 266 12.31 1.63 6.63
N ASP A 267 11.32 1.10 5.91
CA ASP A 267 11.11 -0.34 5.73
C ASP A 267 12.05 -0.91 4.65
N LYS A 268 13.33 -1.01 5.01
CA LYS A 268 14.40 -1.52 4.13
C LYS A 268 14.09 -2.90 3.54
N GLU A 269 13.41 -3.76 4.29
CA GLU A 269 13.05 -5.10 3.83
C GLU A 269 11.99 -5.07 2.73
N LYS A 270 10.90 -4.29 2.91
CA LYS A 270 9.89 -4.14 1.84
C LYS A 270 10.48 -3.43 0.63
N ILE A 271 11.30 -2.41 0.83
CA ILE A 271 11.96 -1.68 -0.28
C ILE A 271 12.81 -2.65 -1.10
N LYS A 272 13.64 -3.47 -0.46
CA LYS A 272 14.45 -4.49 -1.13
C LYS A 272 13.58 -5.49 -1.90
N MET A 273 12.52 -5.99 -1.27
CA MET A 273 11.58 -6.91 -1.90
C MET A 273 10.89 -6.28 -3.12
N ILE A 274 10.48 -5.00 -3.05
CA ILE A 274 9.90 -4.27 -4.18
C ILE A 274 10.93 -4.17 -5.32
N GLN A 275 12.18 -3.82 -5.02
CA GLN A 275 13.25 -3.73 -6.00
C GLN A 275 13.48 -5.08 -6.71
N GLU A 276 13.57 -6.17 -5.96
CA GLU A 276 13.75 -7.53 -6.52
C GLU A 276 12.58 -7.94 -7.41
N VAL A 277 11.34 -7.66 -6.98
CA VAL A 277 10.13 -8.01 -7.74
C VAL A 277 10.03 -7.18 -9.01
N VAL A 278 10.28 -5.87 -8.94
CA VAL A 278 10.27 -4.99 -10.11
C VAL A 278 11.35 -5.41 -11.10
N ALA A 279 12.59 -5.63 -10.64
CA ALA A 279 13.70 -6.03 -11.50
C ALA A 279 13.45 -7.36 -12.22
N LYS A 280 12.73 -8.30 -11.59
CA LYS A 280 12.43 -9.60 -12.17
C LYS A 280 11.23 -9.60 -13.13
N HIS A 281 10.23 -8.75 -12.88
CA HIS A 281 8.91 -8.86 -13.51
C HIS A 281 8.52 -7.70 -14.42
N LEU A 282 9.33 -6.63 -14.46
CA LEU A 282 9.07 -5.43 -15.24
C LEU A 282 10.20 -5.21 -16.27
N ASP A 283 9.85 -4.92 -17.51
CA ASP A 283 10.79 -4.46 -18.53
C ASP A 283 11.08 -2.96 -18.33
N VAL A 284 11.95 -2.68 -17.36
CA VAL A 284 12.36 -1.31 -17.00
C VAL A 284 13.02 -0.61 -18.19
N ASP A 285 13.79 -1.35 -19.01
CA ASP A 285 14.44 -0.76 -20.17
C ASP A 285 13.42 -0.34 -21.24
N ALA A 286 12.35 -1.11 -21.46
CA ALA A 286 11.26 -0.69 -22.35
C ALA A 286 10.54 0.55 -21.81
N ILE A 287 10.34 0.64 -20.49
CA ILE A 287 9.76 1.83 -19.85
C ILE A 287 10.64 3.06 -20.11
N ILE A 288 11.95 2.96 -19.85
CA ILE A 288 12.88 4.06 -20.05
C ILE A 288 12.98 4.43 -21.55
N ARG A 289 13.11 3.44 -22.45
CA ARG A 289 13.13 3.68 -23.91
C ARG A 289 11.85 4.32 -24.43
N SER A 290 10.71 4.04 -23.81
CA SER A 290 9.46 4.67 -24.17
C SER A 290 9.43 6.14 -23.77
N SER A 291 10.14 6.55 -22.73
CA SER A 291 10.12 7.91 -22.23
C SER A 291 10.68 8.93 -23.24
N ARG A 292 10.20 10.18 -23.15
CA ARG A 292 10.75 11.26 -23.95
C ARG A 292 11.91 11.92 -23.21
N PRO A 293 12.93 12.46 -23.92
CA PRO A 293 13.97 13.24 -23.29
C PRO A 293 13.36 14.41 -22.49
N VAL A 294 13.88 14.63 -21.29
CA VAL A 294 13.60 15.83 -20.52
C VAL A 294 14.34 16.98 -21.21
N LEU A 295 13.60 17.88 -21.86
CA LEU A 295 14.20 19.05 -22.54
C LEU A 295 14.76 19.98 -21.46
N GLY A 296 16.09 20.08 -21.39
CA GLY A 296 16.79 20.83 -20.34
C GLY A 296 18.30 20.64 -20.30
N HIS A 297 18.84 19.63 -20.98
CA HIS A 297 20.27 19.55 -21.26
C HIS A 297 20.62 20.37 -22.51
N PRO A 298 21.60 21.29 -22.47
CA PRO A 298 22.13 21.95 -23.65
C PRO A 298 22.71 20.96 -24.66
#